data_AF-A0A849PRK2-F1
#
_entry.id   AF-A0A849PRK2-F1
#
_cell.length_a   1.000
_cell.length_b   1.000
_cell.length_c   1.000
_cell.angle_alpha   90.00
_cell.angle_beta   90.00
_cell.angle_gamma   90.00
#
_symmetry.space_group_name_H-M   'P 1'
#
loop_
_entity.id
_entity.type
_entity.pdbx_description
1 polymer ?
#
loop_
_entity_poly.entity_id
_entity_poly.type
_entity_poly.pdbx_seq_one_letter_code
_entity_poly.pdbx_strand_id
1 'polypeptide(L)'
;MNIPSLRCKIEILCSVNPSEDPSKVKSAILNIFPNCEIKIEKFSIKGNSNDLHSLEKIYHAIDSTQSERIYQRRLEKNLEKDSTWFYLNKQAAFAEKIA
;
A
#
# COMPACT_ATOMS: atom_id res chain seq x y z
N MET A 1 2.07 -17.83 2.94
CA MET A 1 3.18 -17.03 3.50
C MET A 1 3.21 -17.26 5.01
N ASN A 2 4.35 -17.56 5.62
CA ASN A 2 4.47 -17.53 7.09
C ASN A 2 4.74 -16.08 7.49
N ILE A 3 3.70 -15.35 7.87
CA ILE A 3 3.80 -13.95 8.27
C ILE A 3 4.32 -13.92 9.72
N PRO A 4 5.49 -13.32 9.97
CA PRO A 4 6.03 -13.25 11.32
C PRO A 4 5.14 -12.39 12.22
N SER A 5 4.98 -12.81 13.47
CA SER A 5 4.27 -12.02 14.48
C SER A 5 5.16 -10.88 14.97
N LEU A 6 5.14 -9.76 14.25
CA LEU A 6 5.86 -8.55 14.61
C LEU A 6 4.95 -7.33 14.56
N ARG A 7 5.13 -6.43 15.54
CA ARG A 7 4.39 -5.18 15.61
C ARG A 7 4.91 -4.24 14.54
N CYS A 8 4.13 -4.04 13.49
CA CYS A 8 4.45 -3.15 12.38
C CYS A 8 3.28 -2.19 12.17
N LYS A 9 3.57 -0.90 12.07
CA LYS A 9 2.58 0.11 11.69
C LYS A 9 2.69 0.38 10.19
N ILE A 10 1.57 0.29 9.50
CA ILE A 10 1.45 0.54 8.06
C ILE A 10 0.59 1.78 7.88
N GLU A 11 1.14 2.77 7.20
CA GLU A 11 0.46 4.01 6.86
C GLU A 11 0.31 4.13 5.34
N ILE A 12 -0.88 4.51 4.90
CA ILE A 12 -1.23 4.67 3.48
C ILE A 12 -1.64 6.11 3.29
N LEU A 13 -1.06 6.77 2.30
CA LEU A 13 -1.35 8.16 1.97
C LEU A 13 -1.63 8.28 0.47
N CYS A 14 -2.74 8.88 0.09
CA CYS A 14 -3.09 9.13 -1.30
C CYS A 14 -3.70 10.52 -1.45
N SER A 15 -3.23 11.30 -2.42
CA SER A 15 -3.88 12.55 -2.80
C SER A 15 -5.11 12.29 -3.66
N VAL A 16 -6.13 13.11 -3.46
CA VAL A 16 -7.35 13.15 -4.28
C VAL A 16 -7.37 14.46 -5.04
N ASN A 17 -7.15 14.40 -6.34
CA ASN A 17 -7.22 15.58 -7.19
C ASN A 17 -8.67 16.07 -7.32
N PRO A 18 -8.91 17.36 -7.59
CA PRO A 18 -10.27 17.89 -7.76
C PRO A 18 -11.08 17.21 -8.87
N SER A 19 -10.41 16.64 -9.88
CA SER A 19 -11.03 15.91 -10.98
C SER A 19 -11.32 14.44 -10.66
N GLU A 20 -10.89 13.93 -9.52
CA GLU A 20 -11.03 12.54 -9.12
C GLU A 20 -12.22 12.34 -8.17
N ASP A 21 -12.81 11.15 -8.23
CA ASP A 21 -13.84 10.74 -7.28
C ASP A 21 -13.18 10.13 -6.04
N PRO A 22 -13.33 10.74 -4.84
CA PRO A 22 -12.75 10.19 -3.60
C PRO A 22 -13.19 8.75 -3.32
N SER A 23 -14.39 8.36 -3.74
CA SER A 23 -14.92 7.00 -3.55
C SER A 23 -14.17 5.97 -4.39
N LYS A 24 -13.75 6.35 -5.60
CA LYS A 24 -12.93 5.49 -6.47
C LYS A 24 -11.51 5.38 -5.95
N VAL A 25 -10.93 6.47 -5.43
CA VAL A 25 -9.61 6.44 -4.79
C VAL A 25 -9.64 5.57 -3.53
N LYS A 26 -10.69 5.68 -2.71
CA LYS A 26 -10.91 4.77 -1.58
C LYS A 26 -10.98 3.31 -2.01
N SER A 27 -11.71 3.03 -3.09
CA SER A 27 -11.84 1.67 -3.64
C SER A 27 -10.48 1.13 -4.09
N ALA A 28 -9.66 1.94 -4.77
CA ALA A 28 -8.31 1.57 -5.17
C ALA A 28 -7.42 1.21 -3.96
N ILE A 29 -7.54 1.93 -2.85
CA ILE A 29 -6.82 1.62 -1.61
C ILE A 29 -7.31 0.30 -1.03
N LEU A 30 -8.63 0.10 -0.90
CA LEU A 30 -9.22 -1.13 -0.33
C LEU A 30 -8.95 -2.37 -1.20
N ASN A 31 -8.82 -2.20 -2.51
CA ASN A 31 -8.43 -3.28 -3.41
C ASN A 31 -7.07 -3.85 -3.07
N ILE A 32 -6.13 -3.02 -2.60
CA ILE A 32 -4.79 -3.45 -2.18
C ILE A 32 -4.74 -3.79 -0.69
N PHE A 33 -5.44 -3.03 0.14
CA PHE A 33 -5.44 -3.13 1.60
C PHE A 33 -6.87 -3.33 2.14
N PRO A 34 -7.44 -4.55 2.08
CA PRO A 34 -8.86 -4.78 2.38
C PRO A 34 -9.26 -4.45 3.82
N ASN A 35 -8.35 -4.66 4.78
CA ASN A 35 -8.62 -4.57 6.21
C ASN A 35 -8.02 -3.32 6.87
N CYS A 36 -7.78 -2.23 6.11
CA CYS A 36 -7.23 -0.99 6.66
C CYS A 36 -8.31 -0.01 7.12
N GLU A 37 -8.01 0.75 8.18
CA GLU A 37 -8.86 1.85 8.63
C GLU A 37 -8.63 3.09 7.76
N ILE A 38 -9.66 3.55 7.05
CA ILE A 38 -9.57 4.68 6.12
C ILE A 38 -10.24 5.93 6.67
N LYS A 39 -9.54 7.06 6.57
CA LYS A 39 -10.04 8.42 6.81
C LYS A 39 -9.95 9.23 5.52
N ILE A 40 -11.07 9.83 5.11
CA ILE A 40 -11.15 10.71 3.95
C ILE A 40 -11.04 12.15 4.44
N GLU A 41 -10.05 12.88 3.94
CA GLU A 41 -9.88 14.32 4.12
C GLU A 41 -10.23 15.07 2.83
N LYS A 42 -10.22 16.40 2.85
CA LYS A 42 -10.70 17.23 1.72
C LYS A 42 -9.96 16.98 0.39
N PHE A 43 -8.67 16.66 0.44
CA PHE A 43 -7.81 16.47 -0.75
C PHE A 43 -6.92 15.24 -0.66
N SER A 44 -7.20 14.35 0.30
CA SER A 44 -6.37 13.18 0.57
C SER A 44 -7.17 12.10 1.27
N ILE A 45 -6.68 10.88 1.15
CA ILE A 45 -7.17 9.72 1.88
C ILE A 45 -5.99 9.13 2.64
N LYS A 46 -6.21 8.87 3.92
CA LYS A 46 -5.25 8.24 4.82
C LYS A 46 -5.77 6.88 5.25
N GLY A 47 -4.94 5.85 5.14
CA GLY A 47 -5.21 4.50 5.64
C GLY A 47 -4.22 4.14 6.74
N ASN A 48 -4.64 3.37 7.74
CA ASN A 48 -3.75 2.82 8.75
C ASN A 48 -4.05 1.34 8.99
N SER A 49 -3.02 0.57 9.27
CA SER A 49 -3.12 -0.82 9.72
C SER A 49 -1.97 -1.13 10.67
N ASN A 50 -2.24 -1.95 11.69
CA ASN A 50 -1.20 -2.54 12.54
C ASN A 50 -1.00 -4.03 12.27
N ASP A 51 -1.71 -4.55 11.25
CA ASP A 51 -1.70 -5.95 10.88
C ASP A 51 -0.86 -6.16 9.62
N LEU A 52 0.20 -6.96 9.75
CA LEU A 52 1.11 -7.28 8.66
C LEU A 52 0.42 -8.08 7.54
N HIS A 53 -0.69 -8.77 7.84
CA HIS A 53 -1.53 -9.42 6.83
C HIS A 53 -2.08 -8.43 5.78
N SER A 54 -2.17 -7.14 6.11
CA SER A 54 -2.57 -6.13 5.14
C SER A 54 -1.60 -5.97 3.95
N LEU A 55 -0.36 -6.48 4.05
CA LEU A 55 0.62 -6.50 2.95
C LEU A 55 0.60 -7.79 2.10
N GLU A 56 -0.26 -8.76 2.42
CA GLU A 56 -0.27 -10.08 1.77
C GLU A 56 -0.46 -10.00 0.25
N LYS A 57 -1.39 -9.15 -0.23
CA LYS A 57 -1.59 -8.93 -1.68
C LYS A 57 -0.33 -8.38 -2.36
N ILE A 58 0.38 -7.47 -1.70
CA ILE A 58 1.62 -6.88 -2.20
C ILE A 58 2.70 -7.94 -2.29
N TYR A 59 2.86 -8.74 -1.24
CA TYR A 59 3.80 -9.85 -1.23
C TYR A 59 3.55 -10.84 -2.39
N HIS A 60 2.31 -11.29 -2.56
CA HIS A 60 1.96 -12.21 -3.65
C HIS A 60 2.20 -11.63 -5.06
N ALA A 61 1.97 -10.33 -5.25
CA ALA A 61 2.27 -9.70 -6.53
C ALA A 61 3.77 -9.61 -6.80
N ILE A 62 4.57 -9.30 -5.78
CA ILE A 62 6.03 -9.25 -5.90
C ILE A 62 6.59 -10.64 -6.25
N ASP A 63 6.11 -11.67 -5.54
CA ASP A 63 6.49 -13.08 -5.74
C ASP A 63 6.10 -13.59 -7.13
N SER A 64 4.85 -13.37 -7.55
CA SER A 64 4.38 -13.79 -8.88
C SER A 64 5.06 -13.07 -10.05
N THR A 65 5.56 -11.84 -9.83
CA THR A 65 6.30 -11.07 -10.84
C THR A 65 7.82 -11.25 -10.76
N GLN A 66 8.32 -12.03 -9.79
CA GLN A 66 9.75 -12.24 -9.55
C GLN A 66 10.52 -10.91 -9.41
N SER A 67 9.89 -9.93 -8.76
CA SER A 67 10.40 -8.55 -8.63
C SER A 67 10.98 -8.24 -7.24
N GLU A 68 11.22 -9.26 -6.41
CA GLU A 68 11.67 -9.16 -5.02
C GLU A 68 12.93 -8.31 -4.92
N ARG A 69 13.92 -8.56 -5.79
CA ARG A 69 15.19 -7.82 -5.79
C ARG A 69 15.01 -6.33 -6.07
N ILE A 70 14.02 -5.96 -6.88
CA ILE A 70 13.75 -4.56 -7.22
C ILE A 70 13.10 -3.87 -6.03
N TYR A 71 12.08 -4.50 -5.44
CA TYR A 71 11.42 -3.97 -4.25
C TYR A 71 12.37 -3.88 -3.07
N GLN A 72 13.17 -4.92 -2.80
CA GLN A 72 14.17 -4.91 -1.73
C GLN A 72 15.14 -3.73 -1.89
N ARG A 73 15.75 -3.54 -3.07
CA ARG A 73 16.64 -2.40 -3.33
C ARG A 73 15.96 -1.05 -3.12
N ARG A 74 14.68 -0.91 -3.51
CA ARG A 74 13.90 0.32 -3.31
C ARG A 74 13.63 0.58 -1.82
N LEU A 75 13.23 -0.46 -1.08
CA LEU A 75 12.95 -0.37 0.35
C LEU A 75 14.22 -0.05 1.15
N GLU A 76 15.34 -0.68 0.83
CA GLU A 76 16.65 -0.39 1.44
C GLU A 76 17.12 1.03 1.13
N LYS A 77 16.93 1.48 -0.12
CA LYS A 77 17.27 2.86 -0.51
C LYS A 77 16.44 3.91 0.24
N ASN A 78 15.19 3.61 0.54
CA ASN A 78 14.26 4.50 1.23
C ASN A 78 14.20 4.25 2.75
N LEU A 79 15.06 3.36 3.28
CA LEU A 79 15.08 3.02 4.70
C LEU A 79 15.56 4.23 5.51
N GLU A 80 14.71 4.72 6.40
CA GLU A 80 15.02 5.76 7.35
C GLU A 80 14.71 5.25 8.76
N LYS A 81 15.77 5.04 9.55
CA LYS A 81 15.73 4.45 10.90
C LYS A 81 15.07 3.07 10.88
N ASP A 82 13.83 2.99 11.35
CA ASP A 82 13.01 1.80 11.51
C ASP A 82 11.82 1.77 10.54
N SER A 83 11.77 2.70 9.57
CA SER A 83 10.68 2.85 8.61
C SER A 83 11.19 2.88 7.17
N THR A 84 10.36 2.45 6.23
CA THR A 84 10.62 2.55 4.79
C THR A 84 9.32 2.83 4.07
N TRP A 85 9.41 3.24 2.81
CA TRP A 85 8.25 3.65 2.02
C TRP A 85 8.48 3.36 0.54
N PHE A 86 7.37 3.19 -0.18
CA PHE A 86 7.35 3.05 -1.63
C PHE A 86 6.02 3.56 -2.16
N TYR A 87 5.98 3.84 -3.45
CA TYR A 87 4.75 4.22 -4.15
C TYR A 87 4.16 3.02 -4.88
N LEU A 88 2.83 3.01 -4.98
CA LEU A 88 2.07 2.10 -5.83
C LEU A 88 1.36 2.90 -6.91
N ASN A 89 1.21 2.32 -8.09
CA ASN A 89 0.43 2.94 -9.14
C ASN A 89 -1.06 2.97 -8.76
N LYS A 90 -1.61 4.18 -8.58
CA LYS A 90 -3.01 4.42 -8.20
C LYS A 90 -4.03 3.83 -9.19
N GLN A 91 -3.74 3.87 -10.48
CA GLN A 91 -4.63 3.35 -11.53
C GLN A 91 -4.58 1.82 -11.60
N ALA A 92 -3.38 1.24 -11.43
CA ALA A 92 -3.24 -0.21 -11.32
C ALA A 92 -3.98 -0.74 -10.09
N ALA A 93 -3.88 -0.05 -8.95
CA ALA A 93 -4.57 -0.39 -7.72
C ALA A 93 -6.10 -0.39 -7.88
N PHE A 94 -6.65 0.58 -8.63
CA PHE A 94 -8.08 0.58 -8.96
C PHE A 94 -8.50 -0.65 -9.78
N ALA A 95 -7.61 -1.15 -10.65
CA ALA A 95 -7.80 -2.38 -11.41
C ALA A 95 -7.31 -3.66 -10.68
N GLU A 96 -7.12 -3.60 -9.36
CA GLU A 96 -6.65 -4.72 -8.51
C GLU A 96 -5.27 -5.28 -8.87
N LYS A 97 -4.41 -4.43 -9.47
CA LYS A 97 -3.04 -4.78 -9.85
C LYS A 97 -2.01 -3.99 -9.05
N ILE A 98 -0.83 -4.58 -8.90
CA ILE A 98 0.31 -3.97 -8.22
C ILE A 98 1.41 -3.73 -9.25
N ALA A 99 1.85 -2.48 -9.35
CA ALA A 99 2.84 -2.00 -10.32
C ALA A 99 3.60 -0.79 -9.76
#